data_AF-A0A0C9ZN18-F1
#
_entry.id   AF-A0A0C9ZN18-F1
#
_cell.length_a   1.000
_cell.length_b   1.000
_cell.length_c   1.000
_cell.angle_alpha   90.00
_cell.angle_beta   90.00
_cell.angle_gamma   90.00
#
_symmetry.space_group_name_H-M   'P 1'
#
loop_
_entity.id
_entity.type
_entity.pdbx_description
1 polymer ?
#
loop_
_entity_poly.entity_id
_entity_poly.type
_entity_poly.pdbx_seq_one_letter_code
_entity_poly.pdbx_strand_id
1 'polypeptide(L)'
;MLSMRETRRCEGCGHQHIHRNICIHGSAISKKLFFMAVDGVAPRAKMIQQRSRRFRTAKEVKAFREKAESKGENLPDVRAFNSDSIMSGAFFLGRLAAQPRYFVDKKITEDANWRGVQVVLSGHEVPGEGEHRITEYIRLSRAQPDYNPNVRHCLYGLDADLIVLVLLSRDLHFCLLREEVKFGPAATKKGAISLENLDFCLLHLSLMREYLT
;
A
#
# COMPACT_ATOMS: atom_id res chain seq x y z
N MET A 1 11.84 -3.15 27.28
CA MET A 1 10.41 -3.51 27.34
C MET A 1 9.61 -2.21 27.46
N LEU A 2 9.38 -1.51 26.35
CA LEU A 2 8.67 -0.22 26.34
C LEU A 2 7.20 -0.47 26.00
N SER A 3 6.36 -0.15 26.97
CA SER A 3 4.92 -0.38 27.03
C SER A 3 4.14 0.47 26.02
N MET A 4 3.45 -0.18 25.07
CA MET A 4 2.52 0.43 24.12
C MET A 4 1.17 0.78 24.81
N ARG A 5 1.10 1.84 25.61
CA ARG A 5 -0.17 2.22 26.29
C ARG A 5 -0.84 3.54 25.87
N GLU A 6 -0.28 4.34 24.97
CA GLU A 6 -0.87 5.67 24.68
C GLU A 6 -1.17 5.94 23.20
N THR A 7 -2.04 5.12 22.60
CA THR A 7 -2.70 5.46 21.31
C THR A 7 -4.23 5.33 21.35
N ARG A 8 -4.85 5.44 22.53
CA ARG A 8 -6.31 5.58 22.65
C ARG A 8 -6.74 7.05 22.53
N ARG A 9 -7.02 7.50 21.32
CA ARG A 9 -8.04 8.53 21.00
C ARG A 9 -8.06 8.76 19.50
N CYS A 10 -8.85 7.94 18.80
CA CYS A 10 -9.52 8.20 17.51
C CYS A 10 -10.12 6.87 17.02
N GLU A 11 -11.02 6.29 17.80
CA GLU A 11 -11.75 5.09 17.39
C GLU A 11 -12.68 5.44 16.21
N GLY A 12 -12.58 4.69 15.12
CA GLY A 12 -13.63 4.64 14.09
C GLY A 12 -13.25 4.99 12.65
N CYS A 13 -12.00 5.36 12.34
CA CYS A 13 -11.62 5.66 10.96
C CYS A 13 -10.53 4.72 10.44
N GLY A 14 -10.74 4.11 9.28
CA GLY A 14 -9.79 3.22 8.58
C GLY A 14 -8.38 3.81 8.38
N HIS A 15 -8.20 5.10 8.63
CA HIS A 15 -6.91 5.80 8.72
C HIS A 15 -5.89 5.11 9.65
N GLN A 16 -6.30 4.60 10.82
CA GLN A 16 -5.36 4.00 11.78
C GLN A 16 -4.63 2.74 11.25
N HIS A 17 -5.25 2.01 10.31
CA HIS A 17 -4.67 0.78 9.74
C HIS A 17 -3.48 1.07 8.83
N ILE A 18 -3.54 2.13 8.02
CA ILE A 18 -2.47 2.52 7.08
C ILE A 18 -1.24 3.01 7.86
N HIS A 19 -1.44 3.83 8.90
CA HIS A 19 -0.35 4.41 9.68
C HIS A 19 0.50 3.37 10.43
N ARG A 20 -0.07 2.23 10.85
CA ARG A 20 0.64 1.22 11.65
C ARG A 20 1.45 0.24 10.79
N ASN A 21 0.96 -0.14 9.60
CA ASN A 21 1.71 -1.00 8.65
C ASN A 21 3.00 -0.33 8.14
N ILE A 22 2.92 0.97 7.81
CA ILE A 22 4.08 1.78 7.39
C ILE A 22 5.12 1.86 8.52
N CYS A 23 4.65 1.96 9.76
CA CYS A 23 5.46 2.17 10.95
C CYS A 23 6.23 0.93 11.42
N ILE A 24 5.64 -0.26 11.39
CA ILE A 24 6.28 -1.50 11.86
C ILE A 24 7.40 -1.93 10.89
N HIS A 25 7.21 -1.76 9.58
CA HIS A 25 8.08 -2.35 8.56
C HIS A 25 8.98 -1.35 7.85
N GLY A 26 8.55 -0.08 7.69
CA GLY A 26 9.37 0.95 7.02
C GLY A 26 10.69 1.22 7.74
N SER A 27 10.65 1.23 9.08
CA SER A 27 11.81 1.51 9.93
C SER A 27 12.79 0.34 10.10
N ALA A 28 12.29 -0.90 10.00
CA ALA A 28 13.12 -2.10 10.18
C ALA A 28 13.91 -2.46 8.92
N ILE A 29 13.43 -2.03 7.74
CA ILE A 29 13.92 -2.50 6.45
C ILE A 29 14.81 -1.46 5.76
N SER A 30 14.48 -0.16 5.84
CA SER A 30 15.28 0.86 5.16
C SER A 30 16.35 1.47 6.06
N LYS A 31 17.60 1.46 5.57
CA LYS A 31 18.75 2.08 6.24
C LYS A 31 19.23 3.37 5.56
N LYS A 32 18.70 3.70 4.38
CA LYS A 32 19.18 4.82 3.55
C LYS A 32 18.06 5.64 2.93
N LEU A 33 17.10 4.98 2.28
CA LEU A 33 16.03 5.65 1.52
C LEU A 33 14.69 4.97 1.76
N PHE A 34 13.68 5.75 2.14
CA PHE A 34 12.29 5.31 2.24
C PHE A 34 11.44 6.08 1.24
N PHE A 35 11.01 5.41 0.17
CA PHE A 35 10.18 6.01 -0.88
C PHE A 35 8.71 5.62 -0.67
N MET A 36 7.84 6.61 -0.52
CA MET A 36 6.39 6.45 -0.44
C MET A 36 5.74 7.04 -1.68
N ALA A 37 4.90 6.25 -2.36
CA ALA A 37 4.15 6.70 -3.53
C ALA A 37 2.64 6.56 -3.30
N VAL A 38 1.88 7.59 -3.62
CA VAL A 38 0.40 7.58 -3.61
C VAL A 38 -0.10 7.86 -5.01
N ASP A 39 -0.88 6.96 -5.61
CA ASP A 39 -1.38 7.09 -6.98
C ASP A 39 -1.91 8.48 -7.31
N GLY A 40 -1.33 9.09 -8.36
CA GLY A 40 -1.82 10.32 -8.94
C GLY A 40 -2.78 10.05 -10.10
N VAL A 41 -2.81 10.97 -11.06
CA VAL A 41 -3.60 10.77 -12.28
C VAL A 41 -2.94 9.69 -13.14
N ALA A 42 -3.62 8.55 -13.28
CA ALA A 42 -3.16 7.38 -14.02
C ALA A 42 -3.36 7.52 -15.55
N PRO A 43 -2.64 6.75 -16.38
CA PRO A 43 -2.86 6.74 -17.83
C PRO A 43 -4.25 6.23 -18.22
N ARG A 44 -4.72 6.63 -19.40
CA ARG A 44 -6.07 6.31 -19.91
C ARG A 44 -6.42 4.81 -19.85
N ALA A 45 -5.47 3.95 -20.18
CA ALA A 45 -5.67 2.50 -20.14
C ALA A 45 -6.03 2.02 -18.72
N LYS A 46 -5.27 2.44 -17.70
CA LYS A 46 -5.55 2.14 -16.30
C LYS A 46 -6.87 2.76 -15.85
N MET A 47 -7.16 4.01 -16.24
CA MET A 47 -8.44 4.66 -15.91
C MET A 47 -9.64 3.86 -16.43
N ILE A 48 -9.57 3.33 -17.65
CA ILE A 48 -10.64 2.48 -18.23
C ILE A 48 -10.79 1.18 -17.44
N GLN A 49 -9.67 0.55 -17.05
CA GLN A 49 -9.68 -0.67 -16.24
C GLN A 49 -10.29 -0.41 -14.85
N GLN A 50 -9.88 0.67 -14.18
CA GLN A 50 -10.41 1.08 -12.87
C GLN A 50 -11.90 1.43 -12.97
N ARG A 51 -12.32 2.16 -14.01
CA ARG A 51 -13.74 2.48 -14.27
C ARG A 51 -14.57 1.22 -14.42
N SER A 52 -14.10 0.25 -15.22
CA SER A 52 -14.79 -1.02 -15.42
C SER A 52 -14.92 -1.83 -14.13
N ARG A 53 -13.86 -1.88 -13.32
CA ARG A 53 -13.87 -2.54 -12.01
C ARG A 53 -14.89 -1.89 -11.06
N ARG A 54 -14.83 -0.56 -10.91
CA ARG A 54 -15.74 0.20 -10.03
C ARG A 54 -17.20 0.03 -10.44
N PHE A 55 -17.48 0.09 -11.75
CA PHE A 55 -18.83 -0.11 -12.26
C PHE A 55 -19.37 -1.51 -11.94
N ARG A 56 -18.53 -2.54 -12.09
CA ARG A 56 -18.90 -3.92 -11.74
C ARG A 56 -19.19 -4.05 -10.25
N THR A 57 -18.31 -3.55 -9.38
CA THR A 57 -18.51 -3.58 -7.92
C THR A 57 -19.77 -2.84 -7.51
N ALA A 58 -20.05 -1.67 -8.07
CA ALA A 58 -21.28 -0.92 -7.79
C ALA A 58 -22.54 -1.72 -8.20
N LYS A 59 -22.50 -2.38 -9.37
CA LYS A 59 -23.59 -3.24 -9.84
C LYS A 59 -23.79 -4.46 -8.94
N GLU A 60 -22.71 -5.12 -8.52
CA GLU A 60 -22.76 -6.27 -7.61
C GLU A 60 -23.31 -5.89 -6.23
N VAL A 61 -22.87 -4.75 -5.66
CA VAL A 61 -23.39 -4.23 -4.40
C VAL A 61 -24.88 -3.90 -4.52
N LYS A 62 -25.32 -3.31 -5.63
CA LYS A 62 -26.73 -3.02 -5.87
C LYS A 62 -27.56 -4.30 -5.96
N ALA A 63 -27.14 -5.27 -6.76
CA ALA A 63 -27.82 -6.56 -6.91
C ALA A 63 -27.87 -7.34 -5.59
N PHE A 64 -26.81 -7.26 -4.77
CA PHE A 64 -26.78 -7.86 -3.44
C PHE A 64 -27.81 -7.22 -2.50
N ARG A 65 -27.92 -5.89 -2.50
CA ARG A 65 -28.92 -5.16 -1.70
C ARG A 65 -30.35 -5.49 -2.12
N GLU A 66 -30.65 -5.44 -3.41
CA GLU A 66 -31.99 -5.80 -3.94
C GLU A 66 -32.37 -7.24 -3.56
N LYS A 67 -31.41 -8.17 -3.60
CA LYS A 67 -31.64 -9.56 -3.19
C LYS A 67 -31.87 -9.70 -1.67
N ALA A 68 -31.13 -8.98 -0.84
CA ALA A 68 -31.33 -8.96 0.60
C ALA A 68 -32.72 -8.38 0.97
N GLU A 69 -33.11 -7.28 0.34
CA GLU A 69 -34.42 -6.65 0.52
C GLU A 69 -35.56 -7.58 0.10
N SER A 70 -35.42 -8.29 -1.03
CA SER A 70 -36.44 -9.26 -1.49
C SER A 70 -36.65 -10.43 -0.54
N LYS A 71 -35.65 -10.73 0.31
CA LYS A 71 -35.70 -11.77 1.35
C LYS A 71 -36.10 -11.24 2.73
N GLY A 72 -36.32 -9.94 2.87
CA GLY A 72 -36.59 -9.30 4.16
C GLY A 72 -35.39 -9.27 5.11
N GLU A 73 -34.16 -9.38 4.60
CA GLU A 73 -32.94 -9.31 5.42
C GLU A 73 -32.62 -7.86 5.79
N ASN A 74 -32.36 -7.57 7.06
CA ASN A 74 -31.93 -6.25 7.51
C ASN A 74 -30.51 -5.94 7.03
N LEU A 75 -30.38 -4.97 6.14
CA LEU A 75 -29.08 -4.45 5.71
C LEU A 75 -28.41 -3.67 6.85
N PRO A 76 -27.08 -3.75 7.00
CA PRO A 76 -26.36 -2.96 8.00
C PRO A 76 -26.55 -1.45 7.75
N ASP A 77 -26.93 -0.72 8.80
CA ASP A 77 -27.22 0.73 8.77
C ASP A 77 -25.95 1.60 8.57
N VAL A 78 -24.78 0.99 8.72
CA VAL A 78 -23.51 1.69 8.50
C VAL A 78 -23.29 1.88 7.00
N ARG A 79 -23.25 3.15 6.57
CA ARG A 79 -22.84 3.51 5.21
C ARG A 79 -21.46 2.91 4.93
N ALA A 80 -21.40 1.95 4.01
CA ALA A 80 -20.15 1.40 3.52
C ALA A 80 -19.25 2.53 3.00
N PHE A 81 -17.94 2.42 3.27
CA PHE A 81 -16.97 3.37 2.77
C PHE A 81 -17.02 3.45 1.23
N ASN A 82 -17.17 4.66 0.70
CA ASN A 82 -17.17 4.86 -0.74
C ASN A 82 -15.73 4.82 -1.27
N SER A 83 -15.32 3.71 -1.88
CA SER A 83 -13.99 3.54 -2.46
C SER A 83 -13.67 4.55 -3.56
N ASP A 84 -14.69 5.17 -4.18
CA ASP A 84 -14.47 6.22 -5.17
C ASP A 84 -13.78 7.46 -4.60
N SER A 85 -13.88 7.67 -3.28
CA SER A 85 -13.22 8.76 -2.57
C SER A 85 -11.68 8.68 -2.58
N ILE A 86 -11.11 7.54 -2.97
CA ILE A 86 -9.65 7.33 -3.08
C ILE A 86 -9.12 7.79 -4.45
N MET A 87 -9.96 8.27 -5.38
CA MET A 87 -9.48 8.78 -6.68
C MET A 87 -8.72 10.10 -6.54
N SER A 88 -7.66 10.29 -7.33
CA SER A 88 -7.00 11.60 -7.46
C SER A 88 -8.00 12.68 -7.89
N GLY A 89 -7.91 13.85 -7.26
CA GLY A 89 -8.85 14.96 -7.40
C GLY A 89 -10.08 14.90 -6.47
N ALA A 90 -10.32 13.78 -5.77
CA ALA A 90 -11.37 13.74 -4.75
C ALA A 90 -10.95 14.54 -3.49
N PHE A 91 -11.89 15.30 -2.93
CA PHE A 91 -11.66 16.11 -1.72
C PHE A 91 -11.12 15.28 -0.55
N PHE A 92 -11.59 14.03 -0.42
CA PHE A 92 -11.12 13.10 0.60
C PHE A 92 -9.63 12.78 0.45
N LEU A 93 -9.16 12.47 -0.77
CA LEU A 93 -7.75 12.18 -1.02
C LEU A 93 -6.87 13.41 -0.76
N GLY A 94 -7.35 14.61 -1.10
CA GLY A 94 -6.66 15.86 -0.77
C GLY A 94 -6.47 16.06 0.74
N ARG A 95 -7.48 15.72 1.56
CA ARG A 95 -7.35 15.71 3.03
C ARG A 95 -6.43 14.61 3.54
N LEU A 96 -6.49 13.43 2.92
CA LEU A 96 -5.62 12.30 3.25
C LEU A 96 -4.15 12.61 2.95
N ALA A 97 -3.86 13.38 1.89
CA ALA A 97 -2.50 13.70 1.47
C ALA A 97 -1.65 14.43 2.55
N ALA A 98 -2.30 15.14 3.48
CA ALA A 98 -1.61 15.74 4.63
C ALA A 98 -1.15 14.71 5.67
N GLN A 99 -1.81 13.54 5.75
CA GLN A 99 -1.54 12.53 6.77
C GLN A 99 -0.19 11.83 6.58
N PRO A 100 0.22 11.39 5.37
CA PRO A 100 1.57 10.86 5.13
C PRO A 100 2.68 11.84 5.51
N ARG A 101 2.51 13.13 5.18
CA ARG A 101 3.50 14.17 5.54
C ARG A 101 3.64 14.29 7.04
N TYR A 102 2.52 14.51 7.73
CA TYR A 102 2.50 14.57 9.20
C TYR A 102 3.09 13.31 9.85
N PHE A 103 2.79 12.13 9.30
CA PHE A 103 3.35 10.87 9.77
C PHE A 103 4.87 10.83 9.64
N VAL A 104 5.41 11.22 8.49
CA VAL A 104 6.87 11.25 8.25
C VAL A 104 7.54 12.27 9.17
N ASP A 105 6.98 13.48 9.29
CA ASP A 105 7.54 14.53 10.15
C ASP A 105 7.58 14.10 11.61
N LYS A 106 6.48 13.51 12.10
CA LYS A 106 6.39 12.94 13.44
C LYS A 106 7.43 11.82 13.63
N LYS A 107 7.60 10.95 12.63
CA LYS A 107 8.55 9.83 12.69
C LYS A 107 10.00 10.28 12.74
N ILE A 108 10.39 11.21 11.89
CA ILE A 108 11.76 11.76 11.88
C ILE A 108 12.06 12.45 13.23
N THR A 109 11.07 13.12 13.82
CA THR A 109 11.23 13.84 15.10
C THR A 109 11.35 12.89 16.28
N GLU A 110 10.42 11.94 16.40
CA GLU A 110 10.24 11.11 17.60
C GLU A 110 11.00 9.78 17.55
N ASP A 111 11.29 9.23 16.37
CA ASP A 111 11.83 7.88 16.19
C ASP A 111 13.30 7.94 15.75
N ALA A 112 14.21 7.49 16.62
CA ALA A 112 15.65 7.52 16.35
C ALA A 112 16.03 6.75 15.09
N ASN A 113 15.28 5.71 14.71
CA ASN A 113 15.55 4.90 13.54
C ASN A 113 15.31 5.65 12.21
N TRP A 114 14.54 6.74 12.23
CA TRP A 114 14.22 7.53 11.03
C TRP A 114 15.18 8.70 10.79
N ARG A 115 16.01 9.07 11.77
CA ARG A 115 16.88 10.25 11.70
C ARG A 115 17.99 10.18 10.63
N GLY A 116 18.36 8.97 10.19
CA GLY A 116 19.38 8.76 9.15
C GLY A 116 18.82 8.28 7.81
N VAL A 117 17.50 8.24 7.65
CA VAL A 117 16.83 7.73 6.45
C VAL A 117 16.33 8.92 5.63
N GLN A 118 16.74 9.01 4.37
CA GLN A 118 16.15 9.94 3.43
C GLN A 118 14.73 9.47 3.11
N VAL A 119 13.73 10.33 3.30
CA VAL A 119 12.34 10.01 2.97
C VAL A 119 11.92 10.79 1.73
N VAL A 120 11.37 10.09 0.74
CA VAL A 120 10.80 10.70 -0.47
C VAL A 120 9.31 10.39 -0.48
N LEU A 121 8.48 11.43 -0.43
CA LEU A 121 7.03 11.31 -0.53
C LEU A 121 6.56 11.81 -1.90
N SER A 122 6.12 10.89 -2.74
CA SER A 122 5.51 11.16 -4.05
C SER A 122 3.99 11.07 -3.92
N GLY A 123 3.35 12.21 -3.65
CA GLY A 123 1.91 12.30 -3.40
C GLY A 123 1.03 12.15 -4.65
N HIS A 124 -0.29 12.24 -4.44
CA HIS A 124 -1.32 12.15 -5.47
C HIS A 124 -1.31 13.31 -6.49
N GLU A 125 -0.64 14.41 -6.13
CA GLU A 125 -0.45 15.60 -6.93
C GLU A 125 0.51 15.38 -8.12
N VAL A 126 1.39 14.38 -8.03
CA VAL A 126 2.31 14.01 -9.11
C VAL A 126 1.63 12.98 -10.01
N PRO A 127 1.52 13.22 -11.33
CA PRO A 127 0.84 12.29 -12.24
C PRO A 127 1.57 10.94 -12.33
N GLY A 128 0.80 9.89 -12.63
CA GLY A 128 1.30 8.53 -12.75
C GLY A 128 0.95 7.62 -11.57
N GLU A 129 1.06 6.32 -11.84
CA GLU A 129 0.81 5.26 -10.85
C GLU A 129 2.01 5.15 -9.89
N GLY A 130 1.75 4.86 -8.62
CA GLY A 130 2.76 4.79 -7.58
C GLY A 130 3.84 3.76 -7.88
N GLU A 131 3.44 2.56 -8.32
CA GLU A 131 4.36 1.47 -8.68
C GLU A 131 5.31 1.87 -9.81
N HIS A 132 4.79 2.51 -10.86
CA HIS A 132 5.56 2.95 -12.01
C HIS A 132 6.53 4.07 -11.65
N ARG A 133 6.14 5.01 -10.78
CA ARG A 133 7.03 6.07 -10.29
C ARG A 133 8.17 5.52 -9.43
N ILE A 134 7.90 4.51 -8.61
CA ILE A 134 8.96 3.83 -7.84
C ILE A 134 9.93 3.14 -8.80
N THR A 135 9.43 2.37 -9.77
CA THR A 135 10.28 1.71 -10.77
C THR A 135 11.09 2.72 -11.59
N GLU A 136 10.49 3.85 -11.95
CA GLU A 136 11.18 4.94 -12.64
C GLU A 136 12.30 5.55 -11.79
N TYR A 137 12.03 5.82 -10.51
CA TYR A 137 13.04 6.32 -9.57
C TYR A 137 14.23 5.37 -9.47
N ILE A 138 13.98 4.05 -9.37
CA ILE A 138 15.04 3.03 -9.34
C ILE A 138 15.85 3.04 -10.64
N ARG A 139 15.16 3.11 -11.79
CA ARG A 139 15.81 3.16 -13.12
C ARG A 139 16.70 4.40 -13.28
N LEU A 140 16.21 5.58 -12.86
CA LEU A 140 16.96 6.83 -12.90
C LEU A 140 18.14 6.83 -11.93
N SER A 141 17.98 6.22 -10.75
CA SER A 141 19.06 6.04 -9.78
C SER A 141 20.16 5.16 -10.36
N ARG A 142 19.80 4.05 -11.02
CA ARG A 142 20.77 3.14 -11.66
C ARG A 142 21.53 3.78 -12.81
N ALA A 143 20.93 4.75 -13.51
CA ALA A 143 21.59 5.47 -14.58
C ALA A 143 22.66 6.46 -14.08
N GLN A 144 22.72 6.73 -12.76
CA GLN A 144 23.74 7.61 -12.20
C GLN A 144 25.12 6.92 -12.16
N PRO A 145 26.21 7.66 -12.42
CA PRO A 145 27.56 7.09 -12.47
C PRO A 145 28.05 6.57 -11.11
N ASP A 146 27.52 7.07 -10.01
CA ASP A 146 27.86 6.70 -8.64
C ASP A 146 26.92 5.64 -8.04
N TYR A 147 26.01 5.07 -8.84
CA TYR A 147 25.08 4.05 -8.37
C TYR A 147 25.81 2.80 -7.90
N ASN A 148 25.54 2.38 -6.66
CA ASN A 148 26.04 1.12 -6.14
C ASN A 148 25.17 -0.06 -6.65
N PRO A 149 25.71 -0.98 -7.47
CA PRO A 149 24.95 -2.09 -8.04
C PRO A 149 24.48 -3.10 -6.98
N ASN A 150 25.07 -3.08 -5.78
CA ASN A 150 24.70 -3.95 -4.66
C ASN A 150 23.69 -3.30 -3.70
N VAL A 151 23.02 -2.20 -4.11
CA VAL A 151 21.88 -1.68 -3.37
C VAL A 151 20.81 -2.77 -3.27
N ARG A 152 20.28 -2.93 -2.05
CA ARG A 152 19.20 -3.87 -1.74
C ARG A 152 17.88 -3.13 -1.74
N HIS A 153 16.97 -3.55 -2.59
CA HIS A 153 15.65 -2.97 -2.74
C HIS A 153 14.61 -3.86 -2.05
N CYS A 154 13.71 -3.24 -1.31
CA CYS A 154 12.51 -3.89 -0.79
C CYS A 154 11.30 -3.06 -1.22
N LEU A 155 10.41 -3.66 -2.00
CA LEU A 155 9.16 -3.05 -2.40
C LEU A 155 8.02 -3.69 -1.61
N TYR A 156 7.09 -2.89 -1.11
CA TYR A 156 5.87 -3.39 -0.49
C TYR A 156 4.69 -3.17 -1.43
N GLY A 157 3.87 -4.20 -1.60
CA GLY A 157 2.61 -4.09 -2.32
C GLY A 157 1.95 -5.43 -2.62
N LEU A 158 0.64 -5.39 -2.86
CA LEU A 158 -0.17 -6.60 -3.07
C LEU A 158 -0.39 -6.93 -4.54
N ASP A 159 -0.09 -6.03 -5.46
CA ASP A 159 -0.31 -6.24 -6.89
C ASP A 159 0.69 -7.23 -7.49
N ALA A 160 0.19 -8.12 -8.35
CA ALA A 160 1.05 -9.08 -9.06
C ALA A 160 1.95 -8.41 -10.09
N ASP A 161 1.52 -7.26 -10.62
CA ASP A 161 2.25 -6.45 -11.61
C ASP A 161 3.63 -6.03 -11.06
N LEU A 162 3.76 -5.87 -9.74
CA LEU A 162 5.02 -5.57 -9.06
C LEU A 162 6.09 -6.63 -9.28
N ILE A 163 5.72 -7.92 -9.37
CA ILE A 163 6.70 -8.99 -9.63
C ILE A 163 7.37 -8.76 -10.99
N VAL A 164 6.55 -8.50 -12.01
CA VAL A 164 7.03 -8.29 -13.38
C VAL A 164 7.82 -6.98 -13.48
N LEU A 165 7.31 -5.90 -12.89
CA LEU A 165 8.01 -4.60 -12.86
C LEU A 165 9.40 -4.71 -12.21
N VAL A 166 9.51 -5.44 -11.10
CA VAL A 166 10.79 -5.69 -10.43
C VAL A 166 11.71 -6.59 -11.24
N LEU A 167 11.18 -7.64 -11.89
CA LEU A 167 11.98 -8.49 -12.77
C LEU A 167 12.60 -7.69 -13.93
N LEU A 168 11.87 -6.73 -14.48
CA LEU A 168 12.34 -5.81 -15.52
C LEU A 168 13.40 -4.81 -15.02
N SER A 169 13.48 -4.55 -13.71
CA SER A 169 14.52 -3.66 -13.16
C SER A 169 15.93 -4.22 -13.37
N ARG A 170 16.11 -5.54 -13.37
CA ARG A 170 17.42 -6.22 -13.43
C ARG A 170 18.37 -5.89 -12.27
N ASP A 171 17.87 -5.41 -11.13
CA ASP A 171 18.68 -5.33 -9.91
C ASP A 171 18.80 -6.72 -9.26
N LEU A 172 20.01 -7.05 -8.79
CA LEU A 172 20.33 -8.36 -8.23
C LEU A 172 19.64 -8.60 -6.88
N HIS A 173 19.69 -7.59 -6.00
CA HIS A 173 19.17 -7.70 -4.64
C HIS A 173 17.82 -7.02 -4.51
N PHE A 174 16.75 -7.72 -4.89
CA PHE A 174 15.40 -7.21 -4.80
C PHE A 174 14.48 -8.19 -4.07
N CYS A 175 13.72 -7.71 -3.09
CA CYS A 175 12.63 -8.45 -2.48
C CYS A 175 11.29 -7.70 -2.55
N LEU A 176 10.21 -8.46 -2.62
CA LEU A 176 8.83 -7.95 -2.56
C LEU A 176 8.22 -8.40 -1.22
N LEU A 177 7.90 -7.45 -0.36
CA LEU A 177 7.20 -7.67 0.91
C LEU A 177 5.69 -7.63 0.64
N ARG A 178 4.99 -8.68 1.04
CA ARG A 178 3.54 -8.83 0.81
C ARG A 178 2.87 -9.36 2.07
N GLU A 179 1.60 -9.05 2.22
CA GLU A 179 0.75 -9.72 3.22
C GLU A 179 0.44 -11.14 2.74
N GLU A 180 0.40 -12.10 3.66
CA GLU A 180 0.02 -13.47 3.36
C GLU A 180 -1.44 -13.53 2.92
N VAL A 181 -1.68 -14.08 1.73
CA VAL A 181 -3.02 -14.30 1.20
C VAL A 181 -3.45 -15.72 1.57
N LYS A 182 -4.35 -15.85 2.53
CA LYS A 182 -4.93 -17.15 2.93
C LYS A 182 -6.03 -17.54 1.96
N PHE A 183 -5.78 -18.58 1.16
CA PHE A 183 -6.77 -19.15 0.24
C PHE A 183 -7.65 -20.18 0.95
N GLY A 184 -8.97 -20.04 0.85
CA GLY A 184 -9.93 -20.96 1.45
C GLY A 184 -11.27 -20.30 1.77
N PRO A 185 -12.31 -21.08 2.16
CA PRO A 185 -13.58 -20.50 2.59
C PRO A 185 -13.32 -19.60 3.79
N ALA A 186 -13.80 -18.34 3.70
CA ALA A 186 -13.67 -17.37 4.76
C ALA A 186 -14.35 -17.91 6.02
N ALA A 187 -13.57 -18.46 6.96
CA ALA A 187 -14.08 -18.80 8.26
C ALA A 187 -14.59 -17.50 8.88
N THR A 188 -15.90 -17.44 9.16
CA THR A 188 -16.56 -16.36 9.88
C THR A 188 -16.03 -16.28 11.31
N LYS A 189 -14.79 -15.83 11.49
CA LYS A 189 -14.31 -15.38 12.79
C LYS A 189 -14.89 -13.98 13.00
N LYS A 190 -15.89 -13.91 13.89
CA LYS A 190 -16.44 -12.67 14.46
C LYS A 190 -15.40 -11.99 15.39
N GLY A 191 -14.22 -11.70 14.87
CA GLY A 191 -13.17 -10.98 15.57
C GLY A 191 -12.49 -10.04 14.59
N ALA A 192 -12.35 -8.77 14.97
CA ALA A 192 -11.53 -7.83 14.22
C ALA A 192 -10.16 -8.47 13.95
N ILE A 193 -9.71 -8.42 12.69
CA ILE A 193 -8.35 -8.85 12.32
C ILE A 193 -7.39 -8.00 13.16
N SER A 194 -6.81 -8.59 14.20
CA SER A 194 -5.76 -7.92 14.97
C SER A 194 -4.54 -7.79 14.07
N LEU A 195 -4.04 -6.56 13.93
CA LEU A 195 -2.84 -6.22 13.16
C LEU A 195 -1.59 -7.01 13.62
N GLU A 196 -1.59 -7.54 14.85
CA GLU A 196 -0.52 -8.36 15.40
C GLU A 196 -0.47 -9.77 14.78
N ASN A 197 -1.54 -10.19 14.09
CA ASN A 197 -1.67 -11.50 13.45
C ASN A 197 -1.64 -11.42 11.91
N LEU A 198 -1.12 -10.33 11.34
CA LEU A 198 -0.87 -10.25 9.90
C LEU A 198 0.48 -10.90 9.59
N ASP A 199 0.41 -12.06 8.96
CA ASP A 199 1.58 -12.75 8.45
C ASP A 199 2.06 -12.05 7.18
N PHE A 200 3.36 -11.83 7.06
CA PHE A 200 3.99 -11.24 5.87
C PHE A 200 4.90 -12.27 5.20
N CYS A 201 4.90 -12.25 3.87
CA CYS A 201 5.79 -13.04 3.05
C CYS A 201 6.82 -12.13 2.38
N LEU A 202 8.09 -12.55 2.42
CA LEU A 202 9.17 -11.90 1.67
C LEU A 202 9.50 -12.74 0.45
N LEU A 203 9.15 -12.24 -0.73
CA LEU A 203 9.48 -12.89 -1.99
C LEU A 203 10.85 -12.40 -2.47
N HIS A 204 11.82 -13.31 -2.52
CA HIS A 204 13.16 -13.02 -3.03
C HIS A 204 13.20 -13.18 -4.55
N LEU A 205 13.32 -12.05 -5.27
CA LEU A 205 13.33 -12.05 -6.72
C LEU A 205 14.66 -12.58 -7.28
N SER A 206 15.75 -12.55 -6.50
CA SER A 206 17.01 -13.19 -6.87
C SER A 206 16.83 -14.69 -7.10
N LEU A 207 16.18 -15.38 -6.15
CA LEU A 207 15.87 -16.80 -6.27
C LEU A 207 14.91 -17.05 -7.43
N MET A 208 13.86 -16.23 -7.57
CA MET A 208 12.92 -16.37 -8.68
C MET A 208 13.60 -16.28 -10.05
N ARG A 209 14.63 -15.42 -10.21
CA ARG A 209 15.40 -15.34 -11.45
C ARG A 209 16.16 -16.63 -11.73
N GLU A 210 16.79 -17.22 -10.71
CA GLU A 210 17.50 -18.51 -10.84
C GLU A 210 16.56 -19.64 -11.25
N TYR A 211 15.31 -19.65 -10.77
CA TYR A 211 14.29 -20.62 -11.20
C TYR A 211 13.80 -20.43 -12.65
N LEU A 212 13.98 -19.24 -13.23
CA LEU A 212 13.53 -18.92 -14.59
C LEU A 212 14.63 -19.09 -15.66
N THR A 213 15.88 -19.30 -15.24
CA THR A 213 17.05 -19.52 -16.11
C THR A 213 17.40 -20.99 -16.21
#